data_AF-A0A0U3EXM7-F1
#
_entry.id   AF-A0A0U3EXM7-F1
#
_cell.length_a   1.000
_cell.length_b   1.000
_cell.length_c   1.000
_cell.angle_alpha   90.00
_cell.angle_beta   90.00
_cell.angle_gamma   90.00
#
_symmetry.space_group_name_H-M   'P 1'
#
loop_
_entity.id
_entity.type
_entity.pdbx_description
1 polymer ?
#
loop_
_entity_poly.entity_id
_entity_poly.type
_entity_poly.pdbx_seq_one_letter_code
_entity_poly.pdbx_strand_id
1 'polypeptide(L)'
;MHLTLRDIPDFPPPWGFASAGRPDERRGRSSARQALVQLKLVFQRAAADVPGEVGQHLQQTIRHASEPIELWLLRASLLAALPADCSRAAIHELAIRTAL
;
A
#
# COMPACT_ATOMS: atom_id res chain seq x y z
N MET A 1 -41.97 26.84 -27.97
CA MET A 1 -41.60 25.50 -27.49
C MET A 1 -40.80 25.66 -26.20
N HIS A 2 -41.48 25.60 -25.06
CA HIS A 2 -40.84 25.66 -23.74
C HIS A 2 -40.56 24.23 -23.31
N LEU A 3 -39.30 23.79 -23.39
CA LEU A 3 -38.90 22.51 -22.83
C LEU A 3 -38.91 22.66 -21.30
N THR A 4 -39.86 22.01 -20.63
CA THR A 4 -39.92 21.97 -19.18
C THR A 4 -38.95 20.92 -18.64
N LEU A 5 -38.31 21.19 -17.51
CA LEU A 5 -37.32 20.32 -16.84
C LEU A 5 -37.79 18.88 -16.51
N ARG A 6 -39.05 18.55 -16.82
CA ARG A 6 -39.69 17.24 -16.60
C ARG A 6 -39.43 16.24 -17.73
N ASP A 7 -38.86 16.67 -18.85
CA ASP A 7 -38.65 15.83 -20.05
C ASP A 7 -37.22 15.26 -20.17
N ILE A 8 -36.36 15.43 -19.15
CA ILE A 8 -35.02 14.84 -19.16
C ILE A 8 -35.15 13.36 -18.75
N PRO A 9 -34.79 12.39 -19.62
CA PRO A 9 -34.80 10.98 -19.25
C PRO A 9 -33.77 10.75 -18.16
N ASP A 10 -34.27 10.55 -16.93
CA ASP A 10 -33.63 9.90 -15.78
C ASP A 10 -32.09 10.02 -15.74
N PHE A 11 -31.57 11.24 -15.83
CA PHE A 11 -30.15 11.48 -15.61
C PHE A 11 -29.93 11.32 -14.11
N PRO A 12 -29.25 10.27 -13.64
CA PRO A 12 -29.03 10.12 -12.22
C PRO A 12 -28.25 11.36 -11.78
N PRO A 13 -28.79 12.14 -10.83
CA PRO A 13 -28.16 13.39 -10.44
C PRO A 13 -26.72 13.09 -9.96
N PRO A 14 -25.77 14.03 -10.08
CA PRO A 14 -24.33 13.74 -9.95
C PRO A 14 -23.91 13.15 -8.60
N TRP A 15 -24.68 13.38 -7.53
CA TRP A 15 -24.56 12.71 -6.23
C TRP A 15 -24.98 11.23 -6.18
N GLY A 16 -25.58 10.66 -7.23
CA GLY A 16 -25.89 9.23 -7.35
C GLY A 16 -24.64 8.35 -7.46
N PHE A 17 -23.52 8.95 -7.86
CA PHE A 17 -22.18 8.34 -7.78
C PHE A 17 -21.52 8.54 -6.41
N ALA A 18 -22.04 9.43 -5.57
CA ALA A 18 -21.60 9.62 -4.19
C ALA A 18 -22.12 8.51 -3.26
N SER A 19 -22.31 7.29 -3.77
CA SER A 19 -22.44 6.09 -2.93
C SER A 19 -21.09 5.70 -2.35
N ALA A 20 -20.40 6.65 -1.72
CA ALA A 20 -19.28 6.40 -0.81
C ALA A 20 -19.84 5.65 0.39
N GLY A 21 -19.83 4.32 0.35
CA GLY A 21 -20.48 3.51 1.38
C GLY A 21 -21.11 2.21 0.94
N ARG A 22 -21.02 1.81 -0.35
CA ARG A 22 -21.46 0.47 -0.75
C ARG A 22 -20.66 -0.59 0.03
N PRO A 23 -21.30 -1.70 0.48
CA PRO A 23 -20.61 -2.77 1.20
C PRO A 23 -19.37 -3.28 0.47
N ASP A 24 -19.44 -3.28 -0.86
CA ASP A 24 -18.35 -3.71 -1.74
C ASP A 24 -17.14 -2.78 -1.70
N GLU A 25 -17.36 -1.46 -1.71
CA GLU A 25 -16.31 -0.46 -1.58
C GLU A 25 -15.66 -0.50 -0.18
N ARG A 26 -16.45 -0.76 0.86
CA ARG A 26 -15.93 -0.99 2.22
C ARG A 26 -15.04 -2.23 2.27
N ARG A 27 -15.48 -3.34 1.65
CA ARG A 27 -14.67 -4.57 1.52
C ARG A 27 -13.38 -4.30 0.74
N GLY A 28 -13.46 -3.59 -0.38
CA GLY A 28 -12.29 -3.21 -1.18
C GLY A 28 -11.28 -2.39 -0.38
N ARG A 29 -11.74 -1.36 0.36
CA ARG A 29 -10.86 -0.57 1.24
C ARG A 29 -10.25 -1.37 2.37
N SER A 30 -11.00 -2.28 2.99
CA SER A 30 -10.47 -3.18 4.03
C SER A 30 -9.42 -4.14 3.45
N SER A 31 -9.67 -4.72 2.28
CA SER A 31 -8.75 -5.60 1.58
C SER A 31 -7.45 -4.87 1.20
N ALA A 32 -7.55 -3.65 0.67
CA ALA A 32 -6.38 -2.83 0.33
C ALA A 32 -5.54 -2.48 1.57
N ARG A 33 -6.17 -2.11 2.69
CA ARG A 33 -5.47 -1.86 3.95
C ARG A 33 -4.78 -3.11 4.48
N GLN A 34 -5.44 -4.26 4.40
CA GLN A 34 -4.85 -5.54 4.80
C GLN A 34 -3.62 -5.87 3.94
N ALA A 35 -3.73 -5.72 2.62
CA ALA A 35 -2.60 -5.93 1.71
C ALA A 35 -1.41 -5.01 2.03
N LEU A 36 -1.67 -3.72 2.28
CA LEU A 36 -0.63 -2.77 2.69
C LEU A 36 0.01 -3.18 4.03
N VAL A 37 -0.77 -3.60 5.02
CA VAL A 37 -0.23 -4.07 6.30
C VAL A 37 0.66 -5.30 6.09
N GLN A 38 0.27 -6.27 5.27
CA GLN A 38 1.09 -7.43 4.97
C GLN A 38 2.40 -7.04 4.29
N LEU A 39 2.34 -6.13 3.31
CA LEU A 39 3.54 -5.61 2.63
C LEU A 39 4.49 -4.90 3.62
N LYS A 40 3.94 -4.08 4.52
CA LYS A 40 4.71 -3.42 5.58
C LYS A 40 5.39 -4.43 6.50
N LEU A 41 4.73 -5.53 6.86
CA LEU A 41 5.30 -6.58 7.71
C LEU A 41 6.49 -7.29 7.04
N VAL A 42 6.41 -7.56 5.74
CA VAL A 42 7.53 -8.15 4.97
C VAL A 42 8.74 -7.20 5.01
N PHE A 43 8.53 -5.92 4.73
CA PHE A 43 9.59 -4.91 4.76
C PHE A 43 10.16 -4.69 6.17
N GLN A 44 9.33 -4.67 7.21
CA GLN A 44 9.77 -4.54 8.61
C GLN A 44 10.70 -5.67 9.03
N ARG A 45 10.41 -6.92 8.63
CA ARG A 45 11.25 -8.07 8.95
C ARG A 45 12.64 -7.96 8.33
N ALA A 46 12.70 -7.53 7.08
CA ALA A 46 13.98 -7.28 6.40
C ALA A 46 14.74 -6.12 7.07
N ALA A 47 14.06 -5.01 7.38
CA ALA A 47 14.69 -3.85 8.02
C ALA A 47 15.16 -4.12 9.46
N ALA A 48 14.57 -5.09 10.16
CA ALA A 48 15.01 -5.52 11.47
C ALA A 48 16.38 -6.25 11.45
N ASP A 49 16.74 -6.85 10.31
CA ASP A 49 18.04 -7.51 10.13
C ASP A 49 19.13 -6.53 9.63
N VAL A 50 18.80 -5.25 9.42
CA VAL A 50 19.77 -4.18 9.11
C VAL A 50 20.32 -3.59 10.42
N PRO A 51 21.65 -3.60 10.65
CA PRO A 51 22.23 -3.11 11.89
C PRO A 51 22.27 -1.58 11.98
N GLY A 52 22.32 -1.07 13.21
CA GLY A 52 22.59 0.34 13.51
C GLY A 52 21.44 1.30 13.18
N GLU A 53 21.78 2.59 13.10
CA GLU A 53 20.82 3.68 12.89
C GLU A 53 20.08 3.57 11.55
N VAL A 54 20.74 3.01 10.53
CA VAL A 54 20.14 2.80 9.19
C VAL A 54 18.92 1.87 9.29
N GLY A 55 19.04 0.75 10.01
CA GLY A 55 17.93 -0.18 10.21
C GLY A 55 16.78 0.44 11.01
N GLN A 56 17.10 1.24 12.03
CA GLN A 56 16.10 1.96 12.82
C GLN A 56 15.35 2.99 11.97
N HIS A 57 16.07 3.75 11.16
CA HIS A 57 15.48 4.71 10.23
C HIS A 57 14.58 4.03 9.20
N LEU A 58 15.04 2.94 8.57
CA LEU A 58 14.23 2.17 7.62
C LEU A 58 12.95 1.65 8.27
N GLN A 59 13.04 1.07 9.48
CA GLN A 59 11.86 0.61 10.21
C GLN A 59 10.88 1.75 10.48
N GLN A 60 11.36 2.94 10.85
CA GLN A 60 10.49 4.09 11.10
C GLN A 60 9.82 4.57 9.80
N THR A 61 10.57 4.71 8.71
CA THR A 61 10.04 5.10 7.40
C THR A 61 8.99 4.10 6.90
N ILE A 62 9.24 2.79 7.03
CA ILE A 62 8.26 1.75 6.67
C ILE A 62 7.00 1.85 7.55
N ARG A 63 7.10 2.17 8.84
CA ARG A 63 5.92 2.36 9.71
C ARG A 63 5.06 3.54 9.25
N HIS A 64 5.67 4.61 8.76
CA HIS A 64 4.96 5.80 8.29
C HIS A 64 4.42 5.67 6.86
N ALA A 65 4.87 4.68 6.09
CA ALA A 65 4.36 4.43 4.74
C ALA A 65 2.83 4.20 4.75
N SER A 66 2.13 5.00 3.96
CA SER A 66 0.68 5.02 3.79
C SER A 66 0.24 4.45 2.44
N GLU A 67 1.16 4.34 1.49
CA GLU A 67 0.88 3.79 0.16
C GLU A 67 1.88 2.69 -0.26
N PRO A 68 1.46 1.68 -1.04
CA PRO A 68 2.37 0.64 -1.54
C PRO A 68 3.55 1.18 -2.36
N ILE A 69 3.35 2.29 -3.09
CA ILE A 69 4.40 2.89 -3.92
C ILE A 69 5.57 3.39 -3.09
N GLU A 70 5.33 3.89 -1.87
CA GLU A 70 6.38 4.34 -0.96
C GLU A 70 7.28 3.18 -0.55
N LEU A 71 6.70 2.00 -0.30
CA LEU A 71 7.46 0.78 0.00
C LEU A 71 8.23 0.28 -1.23
N TRP A 72 7.64 0.36 -2.43
CA TRP A 72 8.33 0.01 -3.67
C TRP A 72 9.57 0.87 -3.89
N LEU A 73 9.50 2.17 -3.61
CA LEU A 73 10.64 3.09 -3.70
C LEU A 73 11.74 2.76 -2.68
N LEU A 74 11.36 2.30 -1.48
CA LEU A 74 12.31 1.92 -0.43
C LEU A 74 13.01 0.57 -0.69
N ARG A 75 12.50 -0.26 -1.61
CA ARG A 75 13.01 -1.60 -1.89
C ARG A 75 14.50 -1.62 -2.16
N ALA A 76 14.98 -0.75 -3.05
CA ALA A 76 16.39 -0.74 -3.45
C ALA A 76 17.31 -0.39 -2.27
N SER A 77 16.95 0.63 -1.50
CA SER A 77 17.70 1.07 -0.32
C SER A 77 17.71 0.02 0.78
N LEU A 78 16.57 -0.64 1.02
CA LEU A 78 16.47 -1.71 2.02
C LEU A 78 17.36 -2.91 1.65
N LEU A 79 17.31 -3.35 0.39
CA LEU A 79 18.13 -4.48 -0.07
C LEU A 79 19.62 -4.15 -0.05
N ALA A 80 20.01 -2.93 -0.43
CA ALA A 80 21.40 -2.49 -0.38
C ALA A 80 21.94 -2.36 1.06
N ALA A 81 21.07 -2.13 2.04
CA ALA A 81 21.45 -2.00 3.45
C ALA A 81 21.53 -3.36 4.18
N LEU A 82 21.05 -4.45 3.59
CA LEU A 82 21.15 -5.78 4.19
C LEU A 82 22.62 -6.25 4.25
N PRO A 83 23.08 -6.82 5.38
CA PRO A 83 24.43 -7.36 5.47
C PRO A 83 24.63 -8.50 4.47
N ALA A 84 25.77 -8.53 3.77
CA ALA A 84 26.11 -9.58 2.81
C ALA A 84 26.17 -10.98 3.47
N ASP A 85 26.56 -11.04 4.75
CA ASP A 85 26.65 -12.29 5.52
C ASP A 85 25.32 -12.70 6.17
N CYS A 86 24.25 -11.94 5.95
CA CYS A 86 22.93 -12.31 6.44
C CYS A 86 22.40 -13.48 5.61
N SER A 87 22.46 -14.69 6.15
CA SER A 87 21.89 -15.90 5.53
C SER A 87 20.40 -15.77 5.17
N ARG A 88 19.69 -14.80 5.77
CA ARG A 88 18.29 -14.48 5.49
C ARG A 88 18.09 -13.40 4.43
N ALA A 89 19.15 -12.74 3.94
CA ALA A 89 19.03 -11.68 2.94
C ALA A 89 18.35 -12.18 1.65
N ALA A 90 18.73 -13.37 1.17
CA ALA A 90 18.10 -14.00 0.02
C ALA A 90 16.61 -14.33 0.25
N ILE A 91 16.24 -14.72 1.48
CA ILE A 91 14.85 -14.98 1.88
C ILE A 91 14.05 -13.67 1.86
N HIS A 92 14.60 -12.60 2.41
CA HIS A 92 13.96 -11.27 2.41
C HIS A 92 13.79 -10.73 1.00
N GLU A 93 14.81 -10.88 0.15
CA GLU A 93 14.73 -10.45 -1.24
C GLU A 93 13.61 -11.17 -2.00
N LEU A 94 13.51 -12.49 -1.85
CA LEU A 94 12.45 -13.28 -2.45
C LEU A 94 11.06 -12.89 -1.89
N ALA A 95 10.96 -12.71 -0.57
CA ALA A 95 9.71 -12.30 0.08
C ALA A 95 9.25 -10.90 -0.40
N ILE A 96 10.17 -9.94 -0.53
CA ILE A 96 9.86 -8.60 -1.05
C ILE A 96 9.44 -8.66 -2.52
N ARG A 97 10.13 -9.48 -3.34
CA ARG A 97 9.85 -9.63 -4.76
C ARG A 97 8.49 -10.30 -5.04
N THR A 98 8.05 -11.20 -4.16
CA THR A 98 6.77 -11.91 -4.30
C THR A 98 5.59 -11.14 -3.71
N ALA A 99 5.86 -10.18 -2.82
CA ALA A 99 4.83 -9.35 -2.19
C ALA A 99 4.46 -8.08 -3.00
N LEU A 100 5.26 -7.72 -4.01
CA LEU A 100 5.04 -6.62 -4.95
C LEU A 100 4.49 -7.15 -6.27
#